data_AF-A0A3E5F0B1-F1
#
_entry.id   AF-A0A3E5F0B1-F1
#
_cell.length_a   1.000
_cell.length_b   1.000
_cell.length_c   1.000
_cell.angle_alpha   90.00
_cell.angle_beta   90.00
_cell.angle_gamma   90.00
#
_symmetry.space_group_name_H-M   'P 1'
#
loop_
_entity.id
_entity.type
_entity.pdbx_description
1 polymer ?
#
loop_
_entity_poly.entity_id
_entity_poly.type
_entity_poly.pdbx_seq_one_letter_code
_entity_poly.pdbx_strand_id
1 'polypeptide(L)'
;MPRKKTREIKIRHLKCFGAIWEELSGHPGLAGYEITEAVIRVQERVRPTINNVEAVIERIRFSHATRKYKYPVILGREMIGQSVLAKMAGVSRQSIARWEELGFISRSDIGIPGEKYFVIEEVISQLGKLKDVK
;
A
#
# COMPACT_ATOMS: atom_id res chain seq x y z
N MET A 1 -5.14 -9.24 2.04
CA MET A 1 -5.23 -8.22 0.97
C MET A 1 -6.27 -7.18 1.37
N PRO A 2 -6.03 -5.87 1.17
CA PRO A 2 -7.08 -4.88 1.37
C PRO A 2 -8.25 -5.22 0.44
N ARG A 3 -9.43 -5.49 1.01
CA ARG A 3 -10.65 -5.74 0.22
C ARG A 3 -10.97 -4.46 -0.54
N LYS A 4 -10.81 -4.48 -1.86
CA LYS A 4 -11.38 -3.45 -2.74
C LYS A 4 -12.89 -3.46 -2.48
N LYS A 5 -13.46 -2.33 -2.05
CA LYS A 5 -14.91 -2.19 -2.05
C LYS A 5 -15.32 -1.99 -3.50
N THR A 6 -15.80 -3.07 -4.11
CA THR A 6 -16.41 -3.01 -5.43
C THR A 6 -17.90 -2.71 -5.23
N ARG A 7 -18.39 -1.65 -5.86
CA ARG A 7 -19.82 -1.42 -6.01
C ARG A 7 -20.19 -1.64 -7.47
N GLU A 8 -21.23 -2.42 -7.70
CA GLU A 8 -21.80 -2.63 -9.02
C GLU A 8 -23.07 -1.80 -9.15
N ILE A 9 -23.17 -1.03 -10.22
CA ILE A 9 -24.34 -0.21 -10.53
C ILE A 9 -24.87 -0.68 -11.87
N LYS A 10 -26.12 -1.15 -11.88
CA LYS A 10 -26.80 -1.54 -13.13
C LYS A 10 -27.02 -0.30 -13.98
N ILE A 11 -26.57 -0.34 -15.23
CA ILE A 11 -26.60 0.83 -16.13
C ILE A 11 -28.05 1.28 -16.38
N ARG A 12 -29.00 0.34 -16.38
CA ARG A 12 -30.45 0.58 -16.52
C ARG A 12 -31.05 1.55 -15.50
N HIS A 13 -30.38 1.79 -14.36
CA HIS A 13 -30.84 2.73 -13.34
C HIS A 13 -30.19 4.12 -13.45
N LEU A 14 -29.35 4.35 -14.47
CA LEU A 14 -28.69 5.63 -14.71
C LEU A 14 -29.50 6.50 -15.66
N LYS A 15 -29.51 7.82 -15.41
CA LYS A 15 -30.16 8.80 -16.28
C LYS A 15 -29.58 8.81 -17.71
N CYS A 16 -28.31 8.41 -17.86
CA CYS A 16 -27.60 8.31 -19.13
C CYS A 16 -27.69 6.92 -19.79
N PHE A 17 -28.60 6.04 -19.33
CA PHE A 17 -28.74 4.69 -19.87
C PHE A 17 -28.85 4.65 -21.40
N GLY A 18 -29.68 5.52 -22.00
CA GLY A 18 -29.89 5.54 -23.45
C GLY A 18 -28.61 5.78 -24.25
N ALA A 19 -27.82 6.77 -23.84
CA ALA A 19 -26.54 7.08 -24.50
C ALA A 19 -25.53 5.93 -24.37
N ILE A 20 -25.44 5.32 -23.19
CA ILE A 20 -24.54 4.18 -22.96
C ILE A 20 -24.99 2.96 -23.77
N TRP A 21 -26.30 2.75 -23.89
CA TRP A 21 -26.85 1.63 -24.65
C TRP A 21 -26.61 1.76 -26.16
N GLU A 22 -26.74 2.96 -26.72
CA GLU A 22 -26.42 3.22 -28.14
C GLU A 22 -24.95 2.92 -28.44
N GLU A 23 -24.04 3.37 -27.58
CA GLU A 23 -22.60 3.11 -27.72
C GLU A 23 -22.27 1.61 -27.60
N LEU A 24 -22.89 0.89 -26.66
CA LEU A 24 -22.70 -0.55 -26.50
C LEU A 24 -23.28 -1.34 -27.68
N SER A 25 -24.41 -0.92 -28.23
CA SER A 25 -25.05 -1.59 -29.37
C SER A 25 -24.24 -1.45 -30.67
N GLY A 26 -23.51 -0.35 -30.81
CA GLY A 26 -22.57 -0.12 -31.92
C GLY A 26 -21.18 -0.73 -31.70
N HIS A 27 -20.91 -1.33 -30.54
CA HIS A 27 -19.56 -1.76 -30.19
C HIS A 27 -19.18 -3.04 -30.96
N PRO A 28 -18.13 -3.03 -31.81
CA PRO A 28 -17.78 -4.15 -32.67
C PRO A 28 -17.38 -5.41 -31.88
N GLY A 29 -16.85 -5.25 -30.68
CA GLY A 29 -16.52 -6.37 -29.78
C GLY A 29 -17.73 -7.06 -29.11
N LEU A 30 -18.94 -6.53 -29.30
CA LEU A 30 -20.19 -7.11 -28.81
C LEU A 30 -21.11 -7.54 -29.98
N ALA A 31 -20.64 -7.43 -31.22
CA ALA A 31 -21.40 -7.84 -32.39
C ALA A 31 -21.77 -9.34 -32.31
N GLY A 32 -23.06 -9.65 -32.42
CA GLY A 32 -23.58 -11.02 -32.35
C GLY A 32 -23.85 -11.55 -30.93
N TYR A 33 -23.63 -10.75 -29.89
CA TYR A 33 -24.00 -11.11 -28.52
C TYR A 33 -25.36 -10.50 -28.14
N GLU A 34 -26.22 -11.30 -27.51
CA GLU A 34 -27.44 -10.79 -26.87
C GLU A 34 -27.10 -10.27 -25.47
N ILE A 35 -27.12 -8.94 -25.30
CA ILE A 35 -26.75 -8.30 -24.03
C ILE A 35 -27.94 -8.39 -23.06
N THR A 36 -27.88 -9.33 -22.12
CA THR A 36 -28.92 -9.54 -21.09
C THR A 36 -28.76 -8.62 -19.87
N GLU A 37 -27.53 -8.25 -19.53
CA GLU A 37 -27.23 -7.34 -18.42
C GLU A 37 -25.92 -6.58 -18.65
N ALA A 38 -25.91 -5.29 -18.31
CA ALA A 38 -24.72 -4.45 -18.28
C ALA A 38 -24.59 -3.74 -16.92
N VAL A 39 -23.38 -3.75 -16.35
CA VAL A 39 -23.06 -3.16 -15.05
C VAL A 39 -21.83 -2.27 -15.14
N ILE A 40 -21.88 -1.09 -14.51
CA ILE A 40 -20.70 -0.27 -14.24
C ILE A 40 -20.12 -0.70 -12.90
N ARG A 41 -18.82 -1.00 -12.90
CA ARG A 41 -18.07 -1.34 -11.70
C ARG A 41 -17.29 -0.13 -11.23
N VAL A 42 -17.63 0.37 -10.04
CA VAL A 42 -16.84 1.40 -9.36
C VAL A 42 -15.97 0.72 -8.31
N GLN A 43 -14.65 0.83 -8.46
CA GLN A 43 -13.69 0.35 -7.48
C GLN A 43 -13.22 1.53 -6.63
N GLU A 44 -13.60 1.54 -5.36
CA GLU A 44 -13.04 2.50 -4.41
C GLU A 44 -11.62 2.08 -4.06
N ARG A 45 -10.63 2.89 -4.46
CA ARG A 45 -9.24 2.70 -4.04
C ARG A 45 -9.10 3.27 -2.63
N VAL A 46 -9.41 2.46 -1.63
CA VAL A 46 -9.06 2.78 -0.24
C VAL A 46 -7.56 3.03 -0.20
N ARG A 47 -7.13 4.24 0.20
CA ARG A 47 -5.70 4.52 0.42
C ARG A 47 -5.23 3.50 1.46
N PRO A 48 -4.24 2.65 1.15
CA PRO A 48 -3.77 1.67 2.12
C PRO A 48 -3.19 2.44 3.30
N THR A 49 -3.90 2.49 4.42
CA THR A 49 -3.38 3.07 5.66
C THR A 49 -2.65 2.00 6.45
N ILE A 50 -1.66 2.41 7.22
CA ILE A 50 -1.02 1.55 8.21
C ILE A 50 -2.04 1.35 9.34
N ASN A 51 -2.51 0.12 9.54
CA ASN A 51 -3.37 -0.20 10.67
C ASN A 51 -2.60 0.05 11.97
N ASN A 52 -3.12 0.93 12.83
CA ASN A 52 -2.55 1.29 14.13
C ASN A 52 -1.03 1.58 14.07
N VAL A 53 -0.70 2.77 13.57
CA VAL A 53 0.69 3.27 13.48
C VAL A 53 1.43 3.19 14.82
N GLU A 54 0.74 3.45 15.94
CA GLU A 54 1.34 3.39 17.28
C GLU A 54 1.85 1.99 17.60
N ALA A 55 1.00 0.98 17.45
CA ALA A 55 1.36 -0.41 17.72
C ALA A 55 2.52 -0.90 16.82
N VAL A 56 2.59 -0.41 15.58
CA VAL A 56 3.71 -0.71 14.68
C VAL A 56 5.00 -0.08 15.21
N ILE A 57 4.99 1.20 15.59
CA ILE A 57 6.15 1.90 16.12
C ILE A 57 6.63 1.23 17.42
N GLU A 58 5.72 0.93 18.35
CA GLU A 58 6.07 0.26 19.61
C GLU A 58 6.74 -1.10 19.37
N ARG A 59 6.22 -1.90 18.42
CA ARG A 59 6.81 -3.20 18.10
C ARG A 59 8.20 -3.09 17.48
N ILE A 60 8.42 -2.07 16.63
CA ILE A 60 9.74 -1.77 16.08
C ILE A 60 10.70 -1.38 17.20
N ARG A 61 10.31 -0.42 18.07
CA ARG A 61 11.11 0.00 19.24
C ARG A 61 11.46 -1.16 20.15
N PHE A 62 10.48 -2.01 20.46
CA PHE A 62 10.70 -3.18 21.31
C PHE A 62 11.70 -4.17 20.70
N SER A 63 11.54 -4.48 19.41
CA SER A 63 12.44 -5.39 18.69
C SER A 63 13.86 -4.85 18.58
N HIS A 64 13.98 -3.53 18.44
CA HIS A 64 15.23 -2.79 18.40
C HIS A 64 15.93 -2.76 19.76
N ALA A 65 15.24 -2.37 20.82
CA ALA A 65 15.77 -2.32 22.18
C ALA A 65 16.23 -3.69 22.69
N THR A 66 15.51 -4.76 22.31
CA THR A 66 15.89 -6.14 22.64
C THR A 66 17.00 -6.72 21.77
N ARG A 67 17.50 -5.97 20.77
CA ARG A 67 18.48 -6.43 19.76
C ARG A 67 18.14 -7.80 19.18
N LYS A 68 16.84 -8.05 18.98
CA LYS A 68 16.31 -9.37 18.60
C LYS A 68 16.86 -9.88 17.27
N TYR A 69 17.25 -8.98 16.38
CA TYR A 69 17.82 -9.29 15.07
C TYR A 69 19.20 -8.64 14.92
N LYS A 70 20.12 -9.34 14.25
CA LYS A 70 21.44 -8.81 13.89
C LYS A 70 21.37 -8.08 12.55
N TYR A 71 22.04 -6.94 12.46
CA TYR A 71 22.17 -6.15 11.25
C TYR A 71 23.46 -5.31 11.32
N PRO A 72 24.05 -4.92 10.17
CA PRO A 72 25.30 -4.17 10.16
C PRO A 72 25.11 -2.74 10.67
N VAL A 73 26.18 -2.20 11.25
CA VAL A 73 26.29 -0.78 11.61
C VAL A 73 27.32 -0.14 10.70
N ILE A 74 26.90 0.83 9.91
CA ILE A 74 27.78 1.58 9.00
C ILE A 74 27.67 3.06 9.35
N LEU A 75 28.80 3.74 9.50
CA LEU A 75 28.86 5.16 9.90
C LEU A 75 28.05 5.46 11.19
N GLY A 76 28.04 4.53 12.14
CA GLY A 76 27.29 4.67 13.39
C GLY A 76 25.77 4.50 13.26
N ARG A 77 25.27 4.16 12.06
CA ARG A 77 23.85 3.92 11.80
C ARG A 77 23.58 2.45 11.56
N GLU A 78 22.53 1.96 12.21
CA GLU A 78 22.06 0.58 12.06
C GLU A 78 21.28 0.43 10.75
N MET A 79 21.78 -0.45 9.87
CA MET A 79 21.25 -0.61 8.51
C MET A 79 20.38 -1.85 8.41
N ILE A 80 19.08 -1.63 8.24
CA ILE A 80 18.09 -2.70 8.26
C ILE A 80 17.57 -2.98 6.86
N GLY A 81 17.71 -4.25 6.44
CA GLY A 81 17.06 -4.74 5.23
C GLY A 81 15.55 -4.88 5.37
N GLN A 82 14.83 -4.80 4.26
CA GLN A 82 13.36 -4.90 4.20
C GLN A 82 12.78 -6.13 4.92
N SER A 83 13.48 -7.27 4.89
CA SER A 83 13.06 -8.52 5.54
C SER A 83 13.08 -8.42 7.07
N VAL A 84 14.07 -7.75 7.63
CA VAL A 84 14.22 -7.56 9.08
C VAL A 84 13.23 -6.51 9.55
N LEU A 85 13.07 -5.41 8.81
CA LEU A 85 12.06 -4.39 9.13
C LEU A 85 10.64 -4.99 9.14
N ALA A 86 10.31 -5.84 8.16
CA ALA A 86 9.03 -6.54 8.13
C ALA A 86 8.81 -7.40 9.38
N LYS A 87 9.83 -8.12 9.86
CA LYS A 87 9.76 -8.92 11.09
C LYS A 87 9.58 -8.04 12.34
N MET A 88 10.31 -6.92 12.42
CA MET A 88 10.20 -5.96 13.53
C MET A 88 8.83 -5.30 13.60
N ALA A 89 8.28 -4.88 12.46
CA ALA A 89 6.92 -4.35 12.38
C ALA A 89 5.84 -5.44 12.52
N GLY A 90 6.21 -6.71 12.36
CA GLY A 90 5.31 -7.87 12.33
C GLY A 90 4.31 -7.81 11.18
N VAL A 91 4.77 -7.38 10.01
CA VAL A 91 4.04 -7.32 8.75
C VAL A 91 4.76 -8.11 7.66
N SER A 92 4.13 -8.27 6.49
CA SER A 92 4.80 -8.92 5.35
C SER A 92 5.82 -7.99 4.69
N ARG A 93 6.83 -8.57 4.02
CA ARG A 93 7.78 -7.82 3.18
C ARG A 93 7.08 -6.95 2.13
N GLN A 94 6.01 -7.48 1.53
CA GLN A 94 5.18 -6.75 0.57
C GLN A 94 4.51 -5.51 1.19
N SER A 95 4.17 -5.56 2.48
CA SER A 95 3.60 -4.41 3.19
C SER A 95 4.64 -3.30 3.32
N ILE A 96 5.90 -3.63 3.65
CA ILE A 96 7.00 -2.67 3.71
C ILE A 96 7.30 -2.07 2.33
N ALA A 97 7.33 -2.88 1.25
CA ALA A 97 7.47 -2.36 -0.12
C ALA A 97 6.34 -1.38 -0.45
N ARG A 98 5.11 -1.72 -0.06
CA ARG A 98 3.96 -0.86 -0.29
C ARG A 98 4.01 0.42 0.53
N TRP A 99 4.56 0.39 1.75
CA TRP A 99 4.78 1.61 2.54
C TRP A 99 5.83 2.51 1.88
N GLU A 100 6.88 1.92 1.30
CA GLU A 100 7.89 2.63 0.50
C GLU A 100 7.27 3.26 -0.75
N GLU A 101 6.49 2.49 -1.53
CA GLU A 101 5.76 2.99 -2.72
C GLU A 101 4.79 4.12 -2.39
N LEU A 102 4.15 4.06 -1.22
CA LEU A 102 3.21 5.08 -0.76
C LEU A 102 3.87 6.27 -0.06
N GLY A 103 5.21 6.26 0.07
CA GLY A 103 5.98 7.34 0.71
C GLY A 103 5.79 7.42 2.23
N PHE A 104 5.26 6.38 2.88
CA PHE A 104 5.13 6.32 4.34
C PHE A 104 6.46 6.12 5.03
N ILE A 105 7.36 5.42 4.36
CA ILE A 105 8.75 5.24 4.77
C ILE A 105 9.63 5.41 3.55
N SER A 106 10.90 5.71 3.75
CA SER A 106 11.88 5.76 2.68
C SER A 106 13.18 5.11 3.11
N ARG A 107 13.91 4.56 2.15
CA ARG A 107 15.24 4.03 2.40
C ARG A 107 16.21 5.18 2.59
N SER A 108 17.20 4.96 3.44
CA SER A 108 18.30 5.89 3.65
C SER A 108 19.24 5.82 2.47
N ASP A 109 19.66 7.00 2.02
CA ASP A 109 20.67 7.29 1.02
C ASP A 109 22.10 7.14 1.57
N ILE A 110 22.22 6.86 2.87
CA ILE A 110 23.48 6.55 3.55
C ILE A 110 23.74 5.05 3.40
N GLY A 111 24.77 4.67 2.65
CA GLY A 111 25.12 3.26 2.45
C GLY A 111 26.12 3.01 1.32
N ILE A 112 26.34 1.73 1.03
CA ILE A 112 27.15 1.29 -0.12
C ILE A 112 26.35 1.56 -1.40
N PRO A 113 26.93 2.20 -2.43
CA PRO A 113 26.25 2.41 -3.71
C PRO A 113 25.69 1.10 -4.27
N GLY A 114 24.37 1.02 -4.45
CA GLY A 114 23.67 -0.16 -4.97
C GLY A 114 22.83 -0.93 -3.94
N GLU A 115 23.11 -0.79 -2.64
CA GLU A 115 22.29 -1.40 -1.59
C GLU A 115 21.51 -0.35 -0.79
N LYS A 116 20.19 -0.38 -0.92
CA LYS A 116 19.31 0.56 -0.21
C LYS A 116 18.78 -0.06 1.08
N TYR A 117 19.08 0.56 2.22
CA TYR A 117 18.71 0.10 3.55
C TYR A 117 17.75 1.07 4.26
N PHE A 118 17.11 0.60 5.34
CA PHE A 118 16.32 1.44 6.23
C PHE A 118 17.12 1.73 7.51
N VAL A 119 17.07 2.97 7.98
CA VAL A 119 17.55 3.34 9.32
C VAL A 119 16.34 3.39 10.26
N ILE A 120 16.42 2.68 11.38
CA ILE A 120 15.29 2.50 12.29
C ILE A 120 14.73 3.83 12.80
N GLU A 121 15.61 4.73 13.25
CA GLU A 121 15.20 6.04 13.78
C GLU A 121 14.49 6.89 12.72
N GLU A 122 14.94 6.82 11.46
CA GLU A 122 14.29 7.51 10.34
C GLU A 122 12.91 6.91 10.07
N VAL A 123 12.80 5.59 10.04
CA VAL A 123 11.52 4.89 9.86
C VAL A 123 10.54 5.24 10.98
N ILE A 124 10.98 5.25 12.24
CA ILE A 124 10.14 5.62 13.38
C ILE A 124 9.68 7.08 13.27
N SER A 125 10.58 7.99 12.89
CA SER A 125 10.25 9.40 12.67
C SER A 125 9.24 9.59 11.54
N GLN A 126 9.44 8.93 10.39
CA GLN A 126 8.54 8.99 9.23
C GLN A 126 7.15 8.44 9.57
N LEU A 127 7.09 7.28 10.23
CA LEU A 127 5.83 6.71 10.70
C LEU A 127 5.16 7.61 11.75
N GLY A 128 5.93 8.27 12.62
CA GLY A 128 5.43 9.22 13.60
C GLY A 128 4.67 10.39 12.95
N LYS A 129 5.19 10.95 11.84
CA LYS A 129 4.54 12.04 11.10
C LYS A 129 3.17 11.66 10.53
N LEU A 130 2.91 10.38 10.28
CA LEU A 130 1.61 9.91 9.81
C LEU A 130 0.51 9.97 10.88
N LYS A 131 0.87 10.16 12.16
CA LYS A 131 -0.09 10.34 13.26
C LYS A 131 -0.77 11.71 13.23
N ASP A 132 -0.05 12.73 12.77
CA ASP A 132 -0.49 14.13 12.80
C ASP A 132 -1.31 14.54 11.57
N VAL A 133 -1.36 13.68 10.55
CA VAL A 133 -2.20 13.85 9.36
C VAL A 133 -3.58 13.28 9.65
N LYS A 134 -4.40 14.03 10.41
CA LYS A 134 -5.83 13.74 10.60
C LYS A 134 -6.69 14.73 9.82
#